data_AF-A0A532TXS6-F1
#
_entry.id   AF-A0A532TXS6-F1
#
_cell.length_a   1.000
_cell.length_b   1.000
_cell.length_c   1.000
_cell.angle_alpha   90.00
_cell.angle_beta   90.00
_cell.angle_gamma   90.00
#
_symmetry.space_group_name_H-M   'P 1'
#
loop_
_entity.id
_entity.type
_entity.pdbx_description
1 polymer ?
#
loop_
_entity_poly.entity_id
_entity_poly.type
_entity_poly.pdbx_seq_one_letter_code
_entity_poly.pdbx_strand_id
1 'polypeptide(L)'
;MATCIICHLDISEGVDSFEECPNGHPTHTDCLKEWLLHASNCPLCREPYSNHIIEVFKDFIQQKEQEKQEALENELKQEKVKQMGKIAEKMIFLKFIESIEVLMDAKEYEYALSRLDLHDNDTTSNQKSQNLLYLKGKINYLKGRYDMAINLLTKLVKEKYDYPEGFLYLGKSYEALGLKDQAKWAYDRVN
;
A
#
# COMPACT_ATOMS: atom_id res chain seq x y z
N MET A 1 55.50 -0.60 2.42
CA MET A 1 54.20 -0.70 3.10
C MET A 1 53.17 -0.91 2.01
N ALA A 2 52.52 -2.07 2.02
CA ALA A 2 51.42 -2.35 1.10
C ALA A 2 50.16 -1.65 1.60
N THR A 3 49.36 -1.09 0.71
CA THR A 3 48.08 -0.45 1.04
C THR A 3 46.96 -1.23 0.39
N CYS A 4 45.90 -1.51 1.16
CA CYS A 4 44.74 -2.22 0.63
C CYS A 4 44.04 -1.36 -0.41
N ILE A 5 43.88 -1.86 -1.64
CA ILE A 5 43.26 -1.10 -2.73
C ILE A 5 41.74 -0.86 -2.53
N ILE A 6 41.10 -1.53 -1.57
CA ILE A 6 39.67 -1.40 -1.28
C ILE A 6 39.40 -0.34 -0.20
N CYS A 7 40.09 -0.45 0.96
CA CYS A 7 39.85 0.45 2.09
C CYS A 7 40.89 1.57 2.24
N HIS A 8 41.98 1.52 1.46
CA HIS A 8 43.10 2.46 1.48
C HIS A 8 43.88 2.54 2.80
N LEU A 9 43.72 1.55 3.68
CA LEU A 9 44.50 1.40 4.91
C LEU A 9 45.76 0.57 4.66
N ASP A 10 46.79 0.81 5.49
CA ASP A 10 48.02 0.03 5.46
C ASP A 10 47.78 -1.44 5.82
N ILE A 11 48.50 -2.33 5.15
CA ILE A 11 48.54 -3.76 5.46
C ILE A 11 49.80 -4.02 6.27
N SER A 12 49.61 -4.42 7.53
CA SER A 12 50.70 -4.70 8.47
C SER A 12 51.10 -6.17 8.40
N GLU A 13 52.31 -6.45 7.89
CA GLU A 13 52.84 -7.81 7.80
C GLU A 13 52.87 -8.51 9.17
N GLY A 14 52.28 -9.70 9.24
CA GLY A 14 52.21 -10.51 10.47
C GLY A 14 51.06 -10.17 11.42
N VAL A 15 50.30 -9.11 11.13
CA VAL A 15 49.07 -8.74 11.86
C VAL A 15 47.86 -8.93 10.97
N ASP A 16 47.92 -8.45 9.73
CA ASP A 16 46.82 -8.49 8.78
C ASP A 16 46.96 -9.66 7.80
N SER A 17 45.86 -10.38 7.56
CA SER A 17 45.78 -11.30 6.43
C SER A 17 45.42 -10.52 5.16
N PHE A 18 46.14 -10.77 4.08
CA PHE A 18 45.94 -10.10 2.80
C PHE A 18 46.07 -11.09 1.63
N GLU A 19 45.39 -10.74 0.55
CA GLU A 19 45.40 -11.45 -0.73
C GLU A 19 45.75 -10.46 -1.84
N GLU A 20 46.39 -10.95 -2.89
CA GLU A 20 46.77 -10.14 -4.04
C GLU A 20 46.05 -10.62 -5.30
N CYS A 21 45.70 -9.69 -6.19
CA CYS A 21 45.27 -10.09 -7.53
C CYS A 21 46.48 -10.60 -8.36
N PRO A 22 46.28 -11.26 -9.51
CA PRO A 22 47.38 -11.77 -10.33
C PRO A 22 48.39 -10.71 -10.78
N ASN A 23 47.98 -9.43 -10.80
CA ASN A 23 48.83 -8.28 -11.11
C ASN A 23 49.50 -7.65 -9.87
N GLY A 24 49.39 -8.27 -8.69
CA GLY A 24 50.10 -7.87 -7.46
C GLY A 24 49.46 -6.71 -6.69
N HIS A 25 48.16 -6.46 -6.86
CA HIS A 25 47.47 -5.43 -6.07
C HIS A 25 46.92 -6.02 -4.77
N PRO A 26 47.36 -5.54 -3.59
CA PRO A 26 47.05 -6.16 -2.31
C PRO A 26 45.73 -5.67 -1.72
N THR A 27 45.04 -6.58 -1.03
CA THR A 27 43.75 -6.35 -0.36
C THR A 27 43.70 -7.10 0.97
N HIS A 28 43.17 -6.48 2.03
CA HIS A 28 42.84 -7.24 3.25
C HIS A 28 41.85 -8.36 2.93
N THR A 29 42.02 -9.53 3.54
CA THR A 29 41.13 -10.70 3.35
C THR A 29 39.66 -10.33 3.60
N ASP A 30 39.38 -9.57 4.65
CA ASP A 30 38.01 -9.12 4.98
C ASP A 30 37.46 -8.12 3.94
N CYS A 31 38.30 -7.22 3.44
CA CYS A 31 37.89 -6.29 2.39
C CYS A 31 37.59 -7.03 1.08
N LEU A 32 38.44 -8.00 0.71
CA LEU A 32 38.25 -8.80 -0.49
C LEU A 32 36.98 -9.65 -0.39
N LYS A 33 36.75 -10.26 0.77
CA LYS A 33 35.57 -11.06 1.07
C LYS A 33 34.26 -10.31 0.81
N GLU A 34 34.15 -9.05 1.25
CA GLU A 34 32.98 -8.20 0.99
C GLU A 34 32.91 -7.77 -0.49
N TRP A 35 34.05 -7.46 -1.11
CA TRP A 35 34.11 -7.06 -2.52
C TRP A 35 33.64 -8.18 -3.47
N LEU A 36 34.01 -9.43 -3.19
CA LEU A 36 33.63 -10.60 -3.99
C LEU A 36 32.12 -10.87 -3.99
N LEU A 37 31.34 -10.28 -3.07
CA LEU A 37 29.87 -10.30 -3.13
C LEU A 37 29.32 -9.48 -4.31
N HIS A 38 30.11 -8.57 -4.87
CA HIS A 38 29.70 -7.67 -5.94
C HIS A 38 30.43 -7.94 -7.25
N ALA A 39 31.73 -8.26 -7.20
CA ALA A 39 32.51 -8.54 -8.39
C ALA A 39 33.73 -9.44 -8.12
N SER A 40 34.04 -10.33 -9.05
CA SER A 40 35.19 -11.26 -8.97
C SER A 40 36.50 -10.70 -9.51
N ASN A 41 36.54 -9.41 -9.85
CA ASN A 41 37.69 -8.75 -10.45
C ASN A 41 38.34 -7.72 -9.52
N CYS A 42 39.62 -7.46 -9.71
CA CYS A 42 40.34 -6.43 -8.99
C CYS A 42 39.71 -5.05 -9.29
N PRO A 43 39.36 -4.23 -8.27
CA PRO A 43 38.76 -2.91 -8.50
C PRO A 43 39.70 -1.95 -9.24
N LEU A 44 41.01 -2.17 -9.16
CA LEU A 44 42.02 -1.29 -9.77
C LEU A 44 42.34 -1.67 -11.22
N CYS A 45 42.68 -2.94 -11.47
CA CYS A 45 43.11 -3.38 -12.81
C CYS A 45 42.09 -4.24 -13.57
N ARG A 46 40.97 -4.60 -12.94
CA ARG A 46 39.89 -5.44 -13.49
C ARG A 46 40.29 -6.87 -13.85
N GLU A 47 41.50 -7.29 -13.49
CA GLU A 47 41.93 -8.68 -13.61
C GLU A 47 41.11 -9.56 -12.65
N PRO A 48 40.57 -10.70 -13.09
CA PRO A 48 39.89 -11.65 -12.21
C PRO A 48 40.84 -12.17 -11.13
N TYR A 49 40.33 -12.33 -9.91
CA TYR A 49 41.07 -13.04 -8.86
C TYR A 49 41.24 -14.53 -9.22
N SER A 50 42.28 -15.16 -8.68
CA SER A 50 42.56 -16.56 -8.96
C SER A 50 41.42 -17.47 -8.47
N ASN A 51 41.22 -18.60 -9.15
CA ASN A 51 40.18 -19.56 -8.76
C ASN A 51 40.36 -20.05 -7.32
N HIS A 52 41.59 -20.18 -6.84
CA HIS A 52 41.87 -20.60 -5.47
C HIS A 52 41.32 -19.60 -4.44
N ILE A 53 41.56 -18.30 -4.66
CA ILE A 53 41.04 -17.24 -3.79
C ILE A 53 39.50 -17.24 -3.82
N ILE A 54 38.90 -17.37 -5.01
CA ILE A 54 37.44 -17.43 -5.15
C ILE A 54 36.87 -18.67 -4.44
N GLU A 55 37.51 -19.83 -4.54
CA GLU A 55 37.10 -21.06 -3.87
C GLU A 55 37.12 -20.92 -2.34
N VAL A 56 38.12 -20.24 -1.77
CA VAL A 56 38.20 -19.98 -0.31
C VAL A 56 36.98 -19.20 0.19
N PHE A 57 36.45 -18.26 -0.61
CA PHE A 57 35.31 -17.45 -0.22
C PHE A 57 33.95 -17.97 -0.71
N LYS A 58 33.93 -19.09 -1.47
CA LYS A 58 32.73 -19.60 -2.11
C LYS A 58 31.59 -19.83 -1.12
N ASP A 59 31.87 -20.50 -0.02
CA ASP A 59 30.86 -20.81 1.01
C ASP A 59 30.29 -19.54 1.64
N PHE A 60 31.12 -18.53 1.86
CA PHE A 60 30.67 -17.24 2.37
C PHE A 60 29.78 -16.49 1.38
N ILE A 61 30.19 -16.42 0.10
CA ILE A 61 29.41 -15.77 -0.96
C ILE A 61 28.05 -16.47 -1.08
N GLN A 62 28.04 -17.80 -1.13
CA GLN A 62 26.81 -18.59 -1.22
C GLN A 62 25.90 -18.37 0.00
N GLN A 63 26.46 -18.34 1.21
CA GLN A 63 25.70 -18.04 2.42
C GLN A 63 25.06 -16.64 2.34
N LYS A 64 25.82 -15.62 1.92
CA LYS A 64 25.31 -14.24 1.80
C LYS A 64 24.24 -14.09 0.73
N GLU A 65 24.40 -14.77 -0.40
CA GLU A 65 23.37 -14.82 -1.45
C GLU A 65 22.09 -15.48 -0.95
N GLN A 66 22.20 -16.59 -0.20
CA GLN A 66 21.06 -17.26 0.40
C GLN A 66 20.36 -16.38 1.45
N GLU A 67 21.11 -15.74 2.35
CA GLU A 67 20.55 -14.79 3.34
C GLU A 67 19.76 -13.66 2.65
N LYS A 68 20.30 -13.11 1.56
CA LYS A 68 19.64 -12.07 0.77
C LYS A 68 18.37 -12.59 0.09
N GLN A 69 18.41 -13.79 -0.46
CA GLN A 69 17.26 -14.42 -1.12
C GLN A 69 16.14 -14.70 -0.11
N GLU A 70 16.47 -15.26 1.06
CA GLU A 70 15.52 -15.51 2.14
C GLU A 70 14.91 -14.20 2.68
N ALA A 71 15.71 -13.14 2.82
CA ALA A 71 15.20 -11.82 3.21
C ALA A 71 14.18 -11.29 2.19
N LEU A 72 14.48 -11.35 0.89
CA LEU A 72 13.58 -10.92 -0.18
C LEU A 72 12.29 -11.75 -0.21
N GLU A 73 12.39 -13.07 -0.04
CA GLU A 73 11.22 -13.95 0.02
C GLU A 73 10.33 -13.65 1.22
N ASN A 74 10.93 -13.38 2.38
CA ASN A 74 10.21 -12.97 3.58
C ASN A 74 9.50 -11.62 3.39
N GLU A 75 10.15 -10.62 2.80
CA GLU A 75 9.53 -9.34 2.47
C GLU A 75 8.35 -9.52 1.52
N LEU A 76 8.51 -10.28 0.43
CA LEU A 76 7.44 -10.56 -0.52
C LEU A 76 6.27 -11.28 0.14
N LYS A 77 6.54 -12.22 1.05
CA LYS A 77 5.51 -12.92 1.82
C LYS A 77 4.75 -11.96 2.74
N GLN A 78 5.44 -11.05 3.42
CA GLN A 78 4.81 -10.03 4.25
C GLN A 78 3.93 -9.08 3.42
N GLU A 79 4.39 -8.65 2.25
CA GLU A 79 3.59 -7.83 1.35
C GLU A 79 2.32 -8.55 0.87
N LYS A 80 2.44 -9.83 0.50
CA LYS A 80 1.28 -10.65 0.12
C LYS A 80 0.26 -10.74 1.26
N VAL A 81 0.71 -10.98 2.49
CA VAL A 81 -0.18 -10.99 3.67
C VAL A 81 -0.86 -9.64 3.88
N LYS A 82 -0.12 -8.53 3.76
CA LYS A 82 -0.69 -7.17 3.85
C LYS A 82 -1.73 -6.91 2.76
N GLN A 83 -1.47 -7.32 1.52
CA GLN A 83 -2.42 -7.18 0.41
C GLN A 83 -3.68 -8.03 0.65
N MET A 84 -3.53 -9.28 1.09
CA MET A 84 -4.66 -10.14 1.45
C MET A 84 -5.50 -9.52 2.59
N GLY A 85 -4.86 -8.92 3.59
CA GLY A 85 -5.55 -8.18 4.66
C GLY A 85 -6.42 -7.05 4.11
N LYS A 86 -5.89 -6.22 3.21
CA LYS A 86 -6.65 -5.14 2.54
C LYS A 86 -7.84 -5.68 1.73
N ILE A 87 -7.68 -6.82 1.06
CA ILE A 87 -8.77 -7.46 0.31
C ILE A 87 -9.86 -7.96 1.26
N ALA A 88 -9.47 -8.61 2.37
CA ALA A 88 -10.40 -9.08 3.39
C ALA A 88 -11.20 -7.92 4.01
N GLU A 89 -10.55 -6.81 4.35
CA GLU A 89 -11.22 -5.61 4.85
C GLU A 89 -12.24 -5.04 3.86
N LYS A 90 -11.90 -5.01 2.57
CA LYS A 90 -12.84 -4.59 1.52
C LYS A 90 -14.04 -5.53 1.43
N MET A 91 -13.82 -6.84 1.49
CA MET A 91 -14.89 -7.84 1.44
C MET A 91 -15.82 -7.73 2.67
N ILE A 92 -15.27 -7.53 3.87
CA ILE A 92 -16.06 -7.29 5.08
C ILE A 92 -16.93 -6.05 4.91
N PHE A 93 -16.36 -4.96 4.37
CA PHE A 93 -17.12 -3.75 4.12
C PHE A 93 -18.22 -3.95 3.07
N LEU A 94 -17.98 -4.69 2.00
CA LEU A 94 -19.03 -5.02 1.01
C LEU A 94 -20.18 -5.81 1.63
N LYS A 95 -19.89 -6.85 2.42
CA LYS A 95 -20.91 -7.60 3.16
C LYS A 95 -21.69 -6.73 4.13
N PHE A 96 -21.03 -5.77 4.77
CA PHE A 96 -21.69 -4.79 5.61
C PHE A 96 -22.70 -3.96 4.80
N ILE A 97 -22.32 -3.44 3.63
CA ILE A 97 -23.22 -2.69 2.74
C ILE A 97 -24.42 -3.53 2.31
N GLU A 98 -24.20 -4.78 1.86
CA GLU A 98 -25.28 -5.71 1.52
C GLU A 98 -26.26 -5.89 2.70
N SER A 99 -25.76 -5.99 3.94
CA SER A 99 -26.61 -6.09 5.12
C SER A 99 -27.46 -4.84 5.37
N ILE A 100 -26.96 -3.66 5.01
CA ILE A 100 -27.73 -2.41 5.10
C ILE A 100 -28.82 -2.38 4.04
N GLU A 101 -28.54 -2.83 2.82
CA GLU A 101 -29.54 -2.91 1.75
C GLU A 101 -30.70 -3.83 2.13
N VAL A 102 -30.41 -4.99 2.73
CA VAL A 102 -31.44 -5.91 3.27
C VAL A 102 -32.34 -5.21 4.30
N LEU A 103 -31.76 -4.42 5.22
CA LEU A 103 -32.53 -3.67 6.20
C LEU A 103 -33.39 -2.58 5.55
N MET A 104 -32.90 -1.95 4.49
CA MET A 104 -33.65 -0.96 3.73
C MET A 104 -34.86 -1.57 3.02
N ASP A 105 -34.69 -2.74 2.41
CA ASP A 105 -35.77 -3.48 1.76
C ASP A 105 -36.83 -3.95 2.78
N ALA A 106 -36.39 -4.33 3.98
CA ALA A 106 -37.26 -4.62 5.12
C ALA A 106 -37.90 -3.36 5.76
N LYS A 107 -37.55 -2.16 5.29
CA LYS A 107 -37.96 -0.85 5.84
C LYS A 107 -37.53 -0.61 7.30
N GLU A 108 -36.52 -1.33 7.78
CA GLU A 108 -35.93 -1.16 9.12
C GLU A 108 -34.93 0.02 9.14
N TYR A 109 -35.39 1.21 8.75
CA TYR A 109 -34.52 2.37 8.52
C TYR A 109 -33.77 2.85 9.77
N GLU A 110 -34.38 2.76 10.95
CA GLU A 110 -33.72 3.20 12.20
C GLU A 110 -32.57 2.28 12.58
N TYR A 111 -32.76 0.97 12.39
CA TYR A 111 -31.71 -0.01 12.66
C TYR A 111 -30.60 0.07 11.61
N ALA A 112 -30.94 0.31 10.34
CA ALA A 112 -29.95 0.57 9.29
C ALA A 112 -29.08 1.80 9.62
N LEU A 113 -29.69 2.91 10.04
CA LEU A 113 -28.97 4.13 10.42
C LEU A 113 -28.08 3.91 11.65
N SER A 114 -28.56 3.24 12.69
CA SER A 114 -27.75 2.98 13.88
C SER A 114 -26.53 2.11 13.55
N ARG A 115 -26.69 1.12 12.66
CA ARG A 115 -25.56 0.33 12.15
C ARG A 115 -24.56 1.15 11.35
N LEU A 116 -25.03 2.07 10.50
CA LEU A 116 -24.15 2.98 9.75
C LEU A 116 -23.38 3.93 10.67
N ASP A 117 -24.00 4.40 11.77
CA ASP A 117 -23.35 5.28 12.74
C ASP A 117 -22.22 4.58 13.51
N LEU A 118 -22.35 3.28 13.79
CA LEU A 118 -21.27 2.50 14.42
C LEU A 118 -20.01 2.42 13.56
N HIS A 119 -20.16 2.50 12.23
CA HIS A 119 -19.04 2.43 11.28
C HIS A 119 -18.48 3.80 10.88
N ASP A 120 -19.07 4.91 11.34
CA ASP A 120 -18.63 6.28 10.98
C ASP A 120 -17.31 6.67 11.67
N ASN A 121 -17.05 6.12 12.86
CA ASN A 121 -15.87 6.42 13.68
C ASN A 121 -14.57 5.77 13.19
N ASP A 122 -14.63 4.90 12.18
CA ASP A 122 -13.51 4.07 11.70
C ASP A 122 -13.05 4.47 10.29
N THR A 123 -13.21 5.75 9.92
CA THR A 123 -13.04 6.26 8.55
C THR A 123 -11.58 6.35 8.12
N THR A 124 -10.96 5.19 7.83
CA THR A 124 -9.59 5.07 7.31
C THR A 124 -9.49 5.28 5.78
N SER A 125 -10.62 5.34 5.05
CA SER A 125 -10.64 5.44 3.59
C SER A 125 -11.77 6.35 3.07
N ASN A 126 -11.41 7.25 2.14
CA ASN A 126 -12.31 8.21 1.50
C ASN A 126 -13.52 7.52 0.83
N GLN A 127 -13.32 6.37 0.17
CA GLN A 127 -14.41 5.64 -0.49
C GLN A 127 -15.42 5.03 0.50
N LYS A 128 -14.97 4.59 1.68
CA LYS A 128 -15.87 4.09 2.73
C LYS A 128 -16.77 5.22 3.24
N SER A 129 -16.18 6.38 3.52
CA SER A 129 -16.91 7.57 3.97
C SER A 129 -17.99 8.00 2.97
N GLN A 130 -17.67 8.01 1.67
CA GLN A 130 -18.62 8.33 0.61
C GLN A 130 -19.83 7.37 0.56
N ASN A 131 -19.59 6.06 0.62
CA ASN A 131 -20.66 5.07 0.63
C ASN A 131 -21.56 5.21 1.87
N LEU A 132 -20.99 5.50 3.04
CA LEU A 132 -21.76 5.74 4.26
C LEU A 132 -22.63 7.00 4.12
N LEU A 133 -22.07 8.12 3.61
CA LEU A 133 -22.82 9.35 3.35
C LEU A 133 -23.99 9.12 2.38
N TYR A 134 -23.74 8.39 1.28
CA TYR A 134 -24.77 8.02 0.32
C TYR A 134 -25.89 7.21 0.96
N LEU A 135 -25.55 6.12 1.67
CA LEU A 135 -26.55 5.25 2.30
C LEU A 135 -27.37 5.99 3.35
N LYS A 136 -26.73 6.79 4.23
CA LYS A 136 -27.44 7.61 5.21
C LYS A 136 -28.37 8.60 4.51
N GLY A 137 -27.93 9.25 3.43
CA GLY A 137 -28.74 10.15 2.62
C GLY A 137 -29.96 9.46 2.01
N LYS A 138 -29.75 8.32 1.33
CA LYS A 138 -30.79 7.48 0.72
C LYS A 138 -31.81 7.00 1.75
N ILE A 139 -31.37 6.52 2.92
CA ILE A 139 -32.27 6.07 3.98
C ILE A 139 -33.11 7.23 4.53
N ASN A 140 -32.51 8.41 4.74
CA ASN A 140 -33.27 9.58 5.19
C ASN A 140 -34.32 10.01 4.17
N TYR A 141 -34.01 9.94 2.87
CA TYR A 141 -34.98 10.16 1.80
C TYR A 141 -36.13 9.14 1.88
N LEU A 142 -35.83 7.84 1.99
CA LEU A 142 -36.85 6.78 2.09
C LEU A 142 -37.74 6.92 3.34
N LYS A 143 -37.20 7.49 4.42
CA LYS A 143 -37.93 7.81 5.66
C LYS A 143 -38.75 9.12 5.56
N GLY A 144 -38.65 9.86 4.47
CA GLY A 144 -39.30 11.16 4.28
C GLY A 144 -38.61 12.34 4.98
N ARG A 145 -37.38 12.13 5.49
CA ARG A 145 -36.55 13.19 6.12
C ARG A 145 -35.72 13.91 5.05
N TYR A 146 -36.40 14.64 4.18
CA TYR A 146 -35.77 15.23 2.98
C TYR A 146 -34.68 16.26 3.31
N ASP A 147 -34.84 17.07 4.35
CA ASP A 147 -33.81 18.06 4.75
C ASP A 147 -32.49 17.39 5.13
N MET A 148 -32.57 16.29 5.89
CA MET A 148 -31.40 15.51 6.31
C MET A 148 -30.77 14.80 5.12
N ALA A 149 -31.60 14.25 4.22
CA ALA A 149 -31.14 13.63 2.99
C ALA A 149 -30.36 14.63 2.12
N ILE A 150 -30.91 15.83 1.90
CA ILE A 150 -30.25 16.91 1.16
C ILE A 150 -28.91 17.27 1.79
N ASN A 151 -28.86 17.45 3.11
CA ASN A 151 -27.61 17.81 3.80
C ASN A 151 -26.51 16.76 3.56
N LEU A 152 -26.82 15.48 3.77
CA LEU A 152 -25.87 14.37 3.60
C LEU A 152 -25.45 14.20 2.14
N LEU A 153 -26.39 14.23 1.20
CA LEU A 153 -26.11 14.05 -0.23
C LEU A 153 -25.39 15.26 -0.81
N THR A 154 -25.64 16.48 -0.31
CA THR A 154 -24.88 17.68 -0.67
C THR A 154 -23.43 17.57 -0.24
N LYS A 155 -23.16 17.03 0.96
CA LYS A 155 -21.78 16.75 1.40
C LYS A 155 -21.10 15.76 0.47
N LEU A 156 -21.78 14.65 0.13
CA LEU A 156 -21.28 13.64 -0.79
C LEU A 156 -20.88 14.23 -2.16
N VAL A 157 -21.78 14.96 -2.83
CA VAL A 157 -21.51 15.47 -4.18
C VAL A 157 -20.50 16.62 -4.21
N LYS A 158 -20.30 17.32 -3.08
CA LYS A 158 -19.23 18.32 -2.93
C LYS A 158 -17.85 17.69 -2.84
N GLU A 159 -17.75 16.54 -2.18
CA GLU A 159 -16.48 15.80 -2.08
C GLU A 159 -16.16 15.07 -3.38
N LYS A 160 -17.17 14.48 -4.04
CA LYS A 160 -17.01 13.79 -5.31
C LYS A 160 -18.13 14.13 -6.28
N TYR A 161 -17.78 14.85 -7.33
CA TYR A 161 -18.71 15.31 -8.36
C TYR A 161 -19.16 14.19 -9.33
N ASP A 162 -18.61 12.99 -9.21
CA ASP A 162 -18.93 11.80 -10.02
C ASP A 162 -19.54 10.71 -9.11
N TYR A 163 -20.79 10.94 -8.71
CA TYR A 163 -21.62 10.01 -7.94
C TYR A 163 -23.09 10.15 -8.41
N PRO A 164 -23.45 9.57 -9.58
CA PRO A 164 -24.76 9.77 -10.21
C PRO A 164 -25.96 9.44 -9.32
N GLU A 165 -25.86 8.37 -8.52
CA GLU A 165 -26.91 7.97 -7.59
C GLU A 165 -27.13 9.01 -6.48
N GLY A 166 -26.07 9.72 -6.10
CA GLY A 166 -26.09 10.77 -5.10
C GLY A 166 -26.88 11.98 -5.61
N PHE A 167 -26.61 12.38 -6.86
CA PHE A 167 -27.40 13.40 -7.55
C PHE A 167 -28.86 12.99 -7.75
N LEU A 168 -29.12 11.72 -8.08
CA LEU A 168 -30.47 11.21 -8.25
C LEU A 168 -31.30 11.36 -6.97
N TYR A 169 -30.78 10.89 -5.81
CA TYR A 169 -31.50 11.02 -4.55
C TYR A 169 -31.54 12.47 -4.02
N LEU A 170 -30.54 13.29 -4.36
CA LEU A 170 -30.54 14.72 -4.04
C LEU A 170 -31.66 15.44 -4.80
N GLY A 171 -31.79 15.19 -6.10
CA GLY A 171 -32.85 15.73 -6.94
C GLY A 171 -34.24 15.29 -6.46
N LYS A 172 -34.41 14.00 -6.16
CA LYS A 172 -35.66 13.47 -5.57
C LYS A 172 -36.01 14.12 -4.23
N SER A 173 -35.00 14.42 -3.40
CA SER A 173 -35.23 15.09 -2.12
C SER A 173 -35.65 16.55 -2.31
N TYR A 174 -35.03 17.28 -3.25
CA TYR A 174 -35.46 18.65 -3.59
C TYR A 174 -36.86 18.68 -4.18
N GLU A 175 -37.19 17.75 -5.07
CA GLU A 175 -38.52 17.64 -5.67
C GLU A 175 -39.60 17.37 -4.63
N ALA A 176 -39.34 16.50 -3.65
CA ALA A 176 -40.25 16.22 -2.55
C ALA A 176 -40.53 17.45 -1.67
N LEU A 177 -39.61 18.41 -1.61
CA LEU A 177 -39.79 19.71 -0.94
C LEU A 177 -40.35 20.82 -1.87
N GLY A 178 -40.65 20.51 -3.13
CA GLY A 178 -41.17 21.47 -4.11
C GLY A 178 -40.11 22.40 -4.73
N LEU A 179 -38.83 22.12 -4.52
CA LEU A 179 -37.70 22.96 -4.96
C LEU A 179 -37.27 22.60 -6.40
N LYS A 180 -38.12 22.95 -7.37
CA LYS A 180 -38.03 22.50 -8.77
C LYS A 180 -36.72 22.86 -9.47
N ASP A 181 -36.20 24.07 -9.26
CA ASP A 181 -34.95 24.52 -9.90
C ASP A 181 -33.74 23.74 -9.40
N GLN A 182 -33.69 23.45 -8.10
CA GLN A 182 -32.61 22.67 -7.48
C GLN A 182 -32.71 21.19 -7.86
N ALA A 183 -33.93 20.65 -7.96
CA ALA A 183 -34.15 19.30 -8.44
C ALA A 183 -33.64 19.13 -9.88
N LYS A 184 -33.97 20.08 -10.77
CA LYS A 184 -33.46 20.08 -12.14
C LYS A 184 -31.93 20.15 -12.19
N TRP A 185 -31.32 21.05 -11.42
CA TRP A 185 -29.86 21.16 -11.32
C TRP A 185 -29.20 19.83 -10.92
N ALA A 186 -29.81 19.08 -9.98
CA ALA A 186 -29.29 17.79 -9.56
C ALA A 186 -29.48 16.72 -10.64
N TYR A 187 -30.67 16.65 -11.26
CA TYR A 187 -30.97 15.66 -12.30
C TYR A 187 -30.11 15.82 -13.57
N ASP A 188 -29.75 17.05 -13.95
CA ASP A 188 -28.86 17.31 -15.08
C ASP A 188 -27.45 16.68 -14.91
N ARG A 189 -27.10 16.28 -13.68
CA ARG A 189 -25.79 15.69 -13.28
C ARG A 189 -25.86 14.20 -12.98
N VAL A 190 -26.95 13.53 -13.33
CA VAL A 190 -27.13 12.08 -13.14
C VAL A 190 -26.49 11.27 -14.30
N ASN A 191 -25.84 11.94 -15.26
CA ASN A 191 -25.21 11.33 -16.44
C ASN A 191 -23.75 10.93 -16.21
#